data_AF-A0A9D5IXQ4-F1
#
_entry.id   AF-A0A9D5IXQ4-F1
#
_cell.length_a   1.000
_cell.length_b   1.000
_cell.length_c   1.000
_cell.angle_alpha   90.00
_cell.angle_beta   90.00
_cell.angle_gamma   90.00
#
_symmetry.space_group_name_H-M   'P 1'
#
loop_
_entity.id
_entity.type
_entity.pdbx_description
1 polymer ?
#
loop_
_entity_poly.entity_id
_entity_poly.type
_entity_poly.pdbx_seq_one_letter_code
_entity_poly.pdbx_strand_id
1 'polypeptide(L)'
;MKFSTGLLVVIVSMVFFYLRIAWLRGRKKRFERDYALKRRRVNGRSKGAALPQKAPGTPPYGITNWFFVAIAFIIIIFGMLMYNKMTILGYDLIKDVELVAKYAEFWYIPVALGVVIFAFCFKIDKPILDD
;
A
#
# COMPACT_ATOMS: atom_id res chain seq x y z
N MET A 1 -14.44 23.76 9.25
CA MET A 1 -13.17 23.00 9.33
C MET A 1 -12.15 23.71 8.47
N LYS A 2 -10.99 24.11 9.00
CA LYS A 2 -9.91 24.73 8.22
C LYS A 2 -9.05 23.62 7.62
N PHE A 3 -8.94 23.54 6.29
CA PHE A 3 -8.01 22.61 5.65
C PHE A 3 -6.58 23.07 5.93
N SER A 4 -5.79 22.24 6.63
CA SER A 4 -4.37 22.52 6.83
C SER A 4 -3.55 21.97 5.66
N THR A 5 -2.41 22.60 5.36
CA THR A 5 -1.48 22.14 4.32
C THR A 5 -1.07 20.68 4.56
N GLY A 6 -0.76 20.30 5.80
CA GLY A 6 -0.40 18.93 6.15
C GLY A 6 -1.51 17.92 5.84
N LEU A 7 -2.77 18.28 6.09
CA LEU A 7 -3.91 17.42 5.77
C LEU A 7 -4.08 17.25 4.25
N LEU A 8 -3.84 18.31 3.46
CA LEU A 8 -3.85 18.22 2.00
C LEU A 8 -2.76 17.27 1.48
N VAL A 9 -1.54 17.36 2.02
CA VAL A 9 -0.44 16.45 1.64
C VAL A 9 -0.80 14.99 1.90
N VAL A 10 -1.37 14.67 3.07
CA VAL A 10 -1.80 13.31 3.40
C VAL A 10 -2.90 12.83 2.45
N ILE A 11 -3.89 13.67 2.13
CA ILE A 11 -4.95 13.35 1.16
C ILE A 11 -4.33 13.01 -0.21
N VAL A 12 -3.39 13.82 -0.70
CA VAL A 12 -2.70 13.56 -1.97
C VAL A 12 -1.95 12.23 -1.93
N SER A 13 -1.26 11.92 -0.83
CA SER A 13 -0.60 10.62 -0.65
C SER A 13 -1.58 9.44 -0.64
N MET A 14 -2.77 9.61 -0.05
CA MET A 14 -3.82 8.59 -0.12
C MET A 14 -4.36 8.40 -1.53
N VAL A 15 -4.58 9.48 -2.29
CA VAL A 15 -4.97 9.39 -3.71
C VAL A 15 -3.91 8.63 -4.50
N PHE A 16 -2.62 8.94 -4.29
CA PHE A 16 -1.52 8.22 -4.92
C PHE A 16 -1.52 6.72 -4.57
N PHE A 17 -1.75 6.37 -3.30
CA PHE A 17 -1.90 4.98 -2.87
C PHE A 17 -3.01 4.26 -3.66
N TYR A 18 -4.20 4.86 -3.76
CA TYR A 18 -5.30 4.26 -4.51
C TYR A 18 -5.01 4.13 -6.01
N LEU A 19 -4.36 5.12 -6.61
CA LEU A 19 -3.91 5.05 -8.01
C LEU A 19 -2.93 3.89 -8.22
N ARG A 20 -1.99 3.68 -7.30
CA ARG A 20 -1.04 2.55 -7.35
C ARG A 20 -1.75 1.20 -7.32
N ILE A 21 -2.75 1.04 -6.46
CA ILE A 21 -3.55 -0.19 -6.37
C ILE A 21 -4.43 -0.39 -7.61
N ALA A 22 -5.04 0.68 -8.14
CA ALA A 22 -5.80 0.64 -9.38
C ALA A 22 -4.91 0.22 -10.57
N TRP A 23 -3.67 0.71 -10.62
CA TRP A 23 -2.70 0.28 -11.63
C TRP A 23 -2.37 -1.21 -11.48
N LEU A 24 -2.12 -1.71 -10.27
CA LEU A 24 -1.91 -3.16 -10.04
C LEU A 24 -3.09 -3.98 -10.56
N ARG A 25 -4.32 -3.55 -10.28
CA ARG A 25 -5.53 -4.21 -10.80
C ARG A 25 -5.55 -4.27 -12.32
N GLY A 26 -5.22 -3.16 -12.98
CA GLY A 26 -5.13 -3.08 -14.43
C GLY A 26 -4.02 -3.95 -15.03
N ARG A 27 -2.89 -4.12 -14.34
CA ARG A 27 -1.84 -5.07 -14.74
C ARG A 27 -2.29 -6.52 -14.56
N LYS A 28 -2.94 -6.85 -13.45
CA LYS A 28 -3.47 -8.19 -13.18
C LYS A 28 -4.40 -8.68 -14.30
N LYS A 29 -5.39 -7.85 -14.68
CA LYS A 29 -6.32 -8.16 -15.77
C LYS A 29 -5.62 -8.38 -17.11
N ARG A 30 -4.58 -7.59 -17.40
CA ARG A 30 -3.76 -7.75 -18.62
C ARG A 30 -3.00 -9.08 -18.61
N PHE A 31 -2.37 -9.42 -17.49
CA PHE A 31 -1.67 -10.71 -17.37
C PHE A 31 -2.61 -11.90 -17.52
N GLU A 32 -3.76 -11.91 -16.84
CA GLU A 32 -4.75 -13.00 -16.99
C GLU A 32 -5.16 -13.20 -18.45
N ARG A 33 -5.39 -12.11 -19.19
CA ARG A 33 -5.69 -12.17 -20.64
C ARG A 33 -4.54 -12.75 -21.44
N ASP A 34 -3.31 -12.26 -21.23
CA ASP A 34 -2.16 -12.67 -22.02
C ASP A 34 -1.79 -14.15 -21.77
N TYR A 35 -1.94 -14.64 -20.54
CA TYR A 35 -1.76 -16.06 -20.20
C TYR A 35 -2.86 -16.94 -20.81
N ALA A 36 -4.12 -16.49 -20.79
CA ALA A 36 -5.21 -17.21 -21.45
C ALA A 36 -5.00 -17.32 -22.97
N LEU A 37 -4.50 -16.25 -23.62
CA LEU A 37 -4.16 -16.27 -25.04
C LEU A 37 -2.98 -17.20 -25.36
N LYS A 38 -1.93 -17.20 -24.53
CA LYS A 38 -0.80 -18.14 -24.69
C LYS A 38 -1.27 -19.59 -24.59
N ARG A 39 -2.14 -19.93 -23.64
CA ARG A 39 -2.70 -21.28 -23.49
C ARG A 39 -3.49 -21.71 -24.73
N ARG A 40 -4.31 -20.82 -25.30
CA ARG A 40 -5.07 -21.08 -26.55
C ARG A 40 -4.16 -21.33 -27.76
N ARG A 41 -2.98 -20.70 -27.81
CA ARG A 41 -2.02 -20.89 -28.90
C ARG A 41 -1.32 -22.24 -28.82
N VAL A 42 -0.98 -22.72 -27.61
CA VAL A 42 -0.25 -23.98 -27.40
C VAL A 42 -1.17 -25.19 -27.48
N ASN A 43 -2.36 -25.16 -26.87
CA ASN A 43 -3.24 -26.34 -26.74
C ASN A 43 -4.34 -26.44 -27.81
N GLY A 44 -4.30 -25.57 -28.83
CA GLY A 44 -5.33 -25.51 -29.87
C GLY A 44 -6.70 -24.99 -29.39
N ARG A 45 -7.63 -24.85 -30.34
CA ARG A 45 -8.96 -24.20 -30.19
C ARG A 45 -9.92 -24.90 -29.22
N SER A 46 -9.51 -26.02 -28.62
CA SER A 46 -10.23 -26.67 -27.53
C SER A 46 -10.44 -25.64 -26.42
N LYS A 47 -11.66 -25.57 -25.91
CA LYS A 47 -12.14 -24.58 -24.93
C LYS A 47 -11.25 -24.64 -23.69
N GLY A 48 -10.14 -23.89 -23.72
CA GLY A 48 -9.17 -23.84 -22.65
C GLY A 48 -9.89 -23.43 -21.38
N ALA A 49 -9.94 -24.35 -20.42
CA ALA A 49 -10.50 -24.12 -19.10
C ALA A 49 -10.02 -22.76 -18.57
N ALA A 50 -10.89 -22.05 -17.85
CA ALA A 50 -10.50 -20.84 -17.14
C ALA A 50 -9.16 -21.09 -16.44
N LEU A 51 -8.25 -20.09 -16.43
CA LEU A 51 -7.01 -20.20 -15.68
C LEU A 51 -7.35 -20.69 -14.26
N PRO A 52 -6.59 -21.64 -13.68
CA PRO A 52 -6.82 -22.09 -12.32
C PRO A 52 -6.89 -20.85 -11.41
N GLN A 53 -8.08 -20.62 -10.86
CA GLN A 53 -8.30 -19.48 -9.99
C GLN A 53 -7.77 -19.81 -8.61
N LYS A 54 -7.24 -18.81 -7.92
CA LYS A 54 -6.89 -18.99 -6.52
C LYS A 54 -8.14 -19.39 -5.74
N ALA A 55 -7.95 -20.19 -4.68
CA ALA A 55 -9.02 -20.59 -3.81
C ALA A 55 -9.83 -19.37 -3.30
N PRO A 56 -11.16 -19.49 -3.19
CA PRO A 56 -12.00 -18.42 -2.66
C PRO A 56 -11.53 -18.05 -1.24
N GLY A 57 -11.49 -16.75 -0.94
CA GLY A 57 -10.99 -16.22 0.33
C GLY A 57 -9.48 -15.91 0.35
N THR A 58 -8.72 -16.24 -0.69
CA THR A 58 -7.31 -15.83 -0.78
C THR A 58 -7.16 -14.33 -1.10
N PRO A 59 -6.14 -13.66 -0.54
CA PRO A 59 -5.91 -12.24 -0.80
C PRO A 59 -5.71 -11.94 -2.30
N PRO A 60 -6.35 -10.88 -2.83
CA PRO A 60 -6.26 -10.55 -4.25
C PRO A 60 -4.90 -9.98 -4.67
N TYR A 61 -4.11 -9.48 -3.71
CA TYR A 61 -2.77 -8.92 -3.88
C TYR A 61 -1.80 -9.62 -2.94
N GLY A 62 -0.57 -9.81 -3.40
CA GLY A 62 0.53 -10.30 -2.58
C GLY A 62 1.33 -9.14 -1.99
N ILE A 63 2.20 -9.46 -1.04
CA ILE A 63 3.18 -8.52 -0.47
C ILE A 63 4.55 -8.80 -1.11
N THR A 64 5.22 -7.75 -1.56
CA THR A 64 6.56 -7.83 -2.15
C THR A 64 7.58 -8.21 -1.08
N ASN A 65 7.56 -7.50 0.05
CA ASN A 65 8.47 -7.73 1.16
C ASN A 65 7.85 -7.22 2.47
N TRP A 66 7.75 -8.11 3.46
CA TRP A 66 7.18 -7.80 4.77
C TRP A 66 8.03 -6.83 5.61
N PHE A 67 9.34 -6.79 5.38
CA PHE A 67 10.23 -5.84 6.06
C PHE A 67 9.87 -4.39 5.73
N PHE A 68 9.63 -4.08 4.45
CA PHE A 68 9.20 -2.74 4.03
C PHE A 68 7.80 -2.38 4.53
N VAL A 69 6.92 -3.37 4.68
CA VAL A 69 5.61 -3.18 5.31
C VAL A 69 5.77 -2.74 6.76
N ALA A 70 6.62 -3.43 7.52
CA ALA A 70 6.90 -3.08 8.91
C ALA A 70 7.51 -1.67 9.03
N ILE A 71 8.49 -1.34 8.18
CA ILE A 71 9.09 0.01 8.13
C ILE A 71 8.02 1.07 7.83
N ALA A 72 7.18 0.85 6.82
CA ALA A 72 6.14 1.80 6.46
C ALA A 72 5.17 2.03 7.64
N PHE A 73 4.78 0.97 8.33
CA PHE A 73 3.94 1.07 9.52
C PHE A 73 4.59 1.86 10.65
N ILE A 74 5.87 1.59 10.94
CA ILE A 74 6.63 2.32 11.98
C ILE A 74 6.68 3.82 11.64
N ILE A 75 6.94 4.18 10.38
CA ILE A 75 6.99 5.58 9.95
C ILE A 75 5.62 6.26 10.11
N ILE A 76 4.53 5.58 9.74
CA ILE A 76 3.17 6.11 9.91
C ILE A 76 2.85 6.33 11.39
N ILE A 77 3.15 5.34 12.24
CA ILE A 77 2.96 5.43 13.69
C ILE A 77 3.76 6.59 14.26
N PHE A 78 5.02 6.74 13.87
CA PHE A 78 5.86 7.85 14.29
C PHE A 78 5.24 9.21 13.93
N GLY A 79 4.70 9.34 12.71
CA GLY A 79 3.98 10.55 12.31
C GLY A 79 2.70 10.82 13.13
N MET A 80 1.96 9.76 13.50
CA MET A 80 0.80 9.90 14.40
C MET A 80 1.22 10.32 15.82
N LEU A 81 2.36 9.84 16.32
CA LEU A 81 2.91 10.29 17.60
C LEU A 81 3.27 11.77 17.56
N MET A 82 3.94 12.23 16.49
CA MET A 82 4.26 13.65 16.31
C MET A 82 2.99 14.51 16.29
N TYR A 83 1.94 14.08 15.58
CA TYR A 83 0.65 14.76 15.57
C TYR A 83 0.02 14.87 16.96
N ASN A 84 0.16 13.81 17.77
CA ASN A 84 -0.28 13.76 19.16
C ASN A 84 0.73 14.35 20.14
N LYS A 85 1.66 15.20 19.69
CA LYS A 85 2.68 15.86 20.53
C LYS A 85 3.53 14.89 21.35
N MET A 86 3.79 13.69 20.82
CA MET A 86 4.59 12.63 21.46
C MET A 86 4.01 12.15 22.80
N THR A 87 2.70 12.28 23.00
CA THR A 87 1.99 11.73 24.14
C THR A 87 1.40 10.37 23.79
N ILE A 88 1.65 9.36 24.63
CA ILE A 88 1.03 8.02 24.53
C ILE A 88 0.29 7.73 25.84
N LEU A 89 -1.02 7.48 25.77
CA LEU A 89 -1.84 7.06 26.93
C LEU A 89 -1.70 8.00 28.15
N GLY A 90 -1.52 9.31 27.90
CA GLY A 90 -1.36 10.33 28.95
C GLY A 90 0.08 10.51 29.46
N TYR A 91 1.06 9.77 28.92
CA TYR A 91 2.47 9.95 29.22
C TYR A 91 3.20 10.66 28.08
N ASP A 92 3.92 11.73 28.42
CA ASP A 92 4.78 12.43 27.47
C ASP A 92 6.10 11.67 27.29
N LEU A 93 6.34 11.19 26.07
CA LEU A 93 7.58 10.50 25.72
C LEU A 93 8.79 11.43 25.74
N ILE A 94 8.56 12.71 25.42
CA ILE A 94 9.58 13.74 25.31
C ILE A 94 9.13 14.93 26.15
N LYS A 95 9.97 15.35 27.10
CA LYS A 95 9.66 16.44 28.05
C LYS A 95 10.01 17.84 27.50
N ASP A 96 10.74 17.90 26.39
CA ASP A 96 11.14 19.15 25.76
C ASP A 96 10.00 19.71 24.88
N VAL A 97 9.39 20.80 25.36
CA VAL A 97 8.20 21.41 24.77
C VAL A 97 8.50 22.06 23.42
N GLU A 98 9.67 22.70 23.25
CA GLU A 98 10.02 23.37 22.01
C GLU A 98 10.29 22.37 20.88
N LEU A 99 10.99 21.30 21.23
CA LEU A 99 11.31 20.22 20.29
C LEU A 99 10.03 19.49 19.86
N VAL A 100 9.12 19.19 20.79
CA VAL A 100 7.82 18.58 20.48
C VAL A 100 6.98 19.48 19.57
N ALA A 101 6.95 20.79 19.81
CA ALA A 101 6.20 21.73 18.98
C ALA A 101 6.72 21.75 17.52
N LYS A 102 8.05 21.77 17.34
CA LYS A 102 8.68 21.72 16.00
C LYS A 102 8.34 20.41 15.27
N TYR A 103 8.43 19.27 15.94
CA TYR A 103 8.09 17.99 15.32
C TYR A 103 6.60 17.87 15.02
N ALA A 104 5.73 18.35 15.92
CA ALA A 104 4.29 18.33 15.72
C ALA A 104 3.84 19.12 14.49
N GLU A 105 4.58 20.14 14.05
CA GLU A 105 4.26 20.88 12.82
C GLU A 105 4.45 20.01 11.56
N PHE A 106 5.48 19.16 11.54
CA PHE A 106 5.87 18.35 10.39
C PHE A 106 5.32 16.92 10.39
N TRP A 107 4.38 16.59 11.26
CA TRP A 107 3.79 15.25 11.42
C TRP A 107 3.32 14.61 10.10
N TYR A 108 2.85 15.42 9.15
CA TYR A 108 2.30 14.97 7.88
C TYR A 108 3.36 14.37 6.95
N ILE A 109 4.64 14.74 7.11
CA ILE A 109 5.75 14.25 6.28
C ILE A 109 5.95 12.74 6.48
N PRO A 110 6.21 12.23 7.70
CA PRO A 110 6.35 10.79 7.90
C PRO A 110 5.07 10.04 7.56
N VAL A 111 3.87 10.56 7.89
CA VAL A 111 2.61 9.90 7.51
C VAL A 111 2.51 9.74 5.99
N ALA A 112 2.70 10.82 5.24
CA ALA A 112 2.65 10.81 3.77
C ALA A 112 3.69 9.86 3.17
N LEU A 113 4.94 9.93 3.66
CA LEU A 113 6.04 9.07 3.21
C LEU A 113 5.73 7.59 3.48
N GLY A 114 5.28 7.26 4.69
CA GLY A 114 4.91 5.91 5.07
C GLY A 114 3.76 5.35 4.21
N VAL A 115 2.74 6.15 3.90
CA VAL A 115 1.65 5.76 2.98
C VAL A 115 2.18 5.47 1.58
N VAL A 116 3.09 6.30 1.07
CA VAL A 116 3.69 6.09 -0.26
C VAL A 116 4.53 4.81 -0.28
N ILE A 117 5.41 4.60 0.71
CA ILE A 117 6.21 3.37 0.83
C ILE A 117 5.29 2.15 0.93
N PHE A 118 4.24 2.24 1.74
CA PHE A 118 3.24 1.17 1.89
C PHE A 118 2.58 0.82 0.56
N ALA A 119 2.28 1.82 -0.30
CA ALA A 119 1.73 1.58 -1.63
C ALA A 119 2.61 0.68 -2.51
N PHE A 120 3.94 0.79 -2.38
CA PHE A 120 4.91 -0.01 -3.14
C PHE A 120 5.17 -1.39 -2.54
N CYS A 121 4.71 -1.65 -1.32
CA CYS A 121 4.81 -2.97 -0.70
C CYS A 121 3.88 -4.01 -1.35
N PHE A 122 2.89 -3.58 -2.13
CA PHE A 122 1.95 -4.48 -2.79
C PHE A 122 2.41 -4.93 -4.18
N LYS A 123 2.21 -6.21 -4.46
CA LYS A 123 2.41 -6.84 -5.76
C LYS A 123 1.16 -7.57 -6.23
N ILE A 124 1.18 -7.91 -7.52
CA ILE A 124 0.25 -8.86 -8.09
C ILE A 124 0.95 -10.20 -8.22
N ASP A 125 0.24 -11.25 -7.87
CA ASP A 125 0.72 -12.61 -8.12
C ASP A 125 0.40 -12.98 -9.56
N LYS A 126 1.33 -13.71 -10.19
CA LYS A 126 1.12 -14.23 -11.54
C LYS A 126 0.02 -15.29 -11.50
N PRO A 127 -0.74 -15.47 -12.60
CA PRO A 127 -1.66 -16.60 -12.71
C PRO A 127 -0.91 -17.92 -12.53
N ILE A 128 -1.54 -18.88 -11.84
CA ILE A 128 -1.04 -20.24 -11.71
C ILE A 128 -1.10 -20.88 -13.11
N LEU A 129 -0.02 -21.57 -13.49
CA LEU A 129 0.01 -22.41 -14.67
C LEU A 129 -0.24 -23.85 -14.23
N ASP A 130 -0.88 -24.65 -15.09
CA ASP A 130 -0.95 -26.08 -14.86
C ASP A 130 0.48 -26.64 -15.02
N ASP A 131 1.00 -27.32 -13.99
CA ASP A 131 2.27 -28.05 -14.04
C ASP A 131 2.20 -29.24 -15.03
#